data_AF-A0A921DXG0-F1
#
_entry.id   AF-A0A921DXG0-F1
#
_cell.length_a   1.000
_cell.length_b   1.000
_cell.length_c   1.000
_cell.angle_alpha   90.00
_cell.angle_beta   90.00
_cell.angle_gamma   90.00
#
_symmetry.space_group_name_H-M   'P 1'
#
loop_
_entity.id
_entity.type
_entity.pdbx_description
1 polymer ?
#
loop_
_entity_poly.entity_id
_entity_poly.type
_entity_poly.pdbx_seq_one_letter_code
_entity_poly.pdbx_strand_id
1 'polypeptide(L)'
;MKFFVSIIMFSTLLSSCTLDFTFLNNEPSEINDDTIIESGYVNYRGIMVNDSDMLTTVPLKVDPSTTYEVTRSSYISYYDGFSFIETELFTGGEFPKVVDIPEEATHIRVSFNTGNKEAIAFRKVEE
;
A
#
# COMPACT_ATOMS: atom_id res chain seq x y z
N MET A 1 48.11 -1.18 -43.62
CA MET A 1 48.89 -1.23 -42.35
C MET A 1 48.47 0.02 -41.56
N LYS A 2 47.80 0.00 -40.41
CA LYS A 2 47.63 -0.99 -39.34
C LYS A 2 46.17 -0.94 -38.85
N PHE A 3 45.65 -2.11 -38.50
CA PHE A 3 44.40 -2.32 -37.77
C PHE A 3 44.53 -1.75 -36.35
N PHE A 4 43.49 -1.09 -35.86
CA PHE A 4 43.15 -1.11 -34.43
C PHE A 4 41.64 -1.24 -34.29
N VAL A 5 41.23 -2.51 -34.18
CA VAL A 5 39.96 -2.95 -33.60
C VAL A 5 40.02 -2.60 -32.12
N SER A 6 39.13 -1.74 -31.64
CA SER A 6 38.89 -1.55 -30.20
C SER A 6 37.47 -1.97 -29.90
N ILE A 7 37.31 -3.27 -29.65
CA ILE A 7 36.16 -3.86 -28.99
C ILE A 7 36.26 -3.45 -27.52
N ILE A 8 35.35 -2.59 -27.05
CA ILE A 8 35.02 -2.51 -25.62
C ILE A 8 33.58 -2.95 -25.49
N MET A 9 33.49 -4.24 -25.15
CA MET A 9 32.36 -4.91 -24.55
C MET A 9 32.01 -4.19 -23.24
N PHE A 10 30.79 -3.65 -23.14
CA PHE A 10 30.17 -3.34 -21.86
C PHE A 10 28.71 -3.82 -21.93
N SER A 11 28.59 -5.14 -21.86
CA SER A 11 27.33 -5.81 -21.55
C SER A 11 27.34 -6.12 -20.05
N THR A 12 26.13 -6.24 -19.48
CA THR A 12 25.77 -6.68 -18.11
C THR A 12 25.56 -5.54 -17.11
N LEU A 13 24.42 -5.35 -16.45
CA LEU A 13 23.10 -5.98 -16.46
C LEU A 13 22.08 -4.87 -16.19
N LEU A 14 21.04 -4.73 -17.02
CA LEU A 14 19.77 -4.22 -16.52
C LEU A 14 19.27 -5.33 -15.60
N SER A 15 19.62 -5.23 -14.31
CA SER A 15 19.03 -6.06 -13.28
C SER A 15 17.54 -5.78 -13.38
N SER A 16 16.84 -6.77 -13.90
CA SER A 16 15.41 -6.84 -14.02
C SER A 16 14.76 -6.19 -12.81
N CYS A 17 14.00 -5.11 -13.04
CA CYS A 17 12.82 -4.87 -12.24
C CYS A 17 11.88 -6.03 -12.55
N THR A 18 12.15 -7.19 -11.94
CA THR A 18 11.09 -8.11 -11.56
C THR A 18 10.34 -7.41 -10.43
N LEU A 19 9.71 -6.27 -10.71
CA LEU A 19 8.58 -5.82 -9.93
C LEU A 19 7.47 -6.82 -10.28
N ASP A 20 7.56 -7.94 -9.57
CA ASP A 20 6.56 -8.92 -9.25
C ASP A 20 5.39 -9.06 -10.25
N PHE A 21 5.63 -9.83 -11.31
CA PHE A 21 4.55 -10.46 -12.08
C PHE A 21 3.60 -11.29 -11.18
N THR A 22 4.03 -11.65 -9.97
CA THR A 22 3.24 -12.32 -8.94
C THR A 22 2.26 -11.38 -8.23
N PHE A 23 2.61 -10.10 -8.01
CA PHE A 23 1.71 -9.09 -7.42
C PHE A 23 0.53 -8.79 -8.34
N LEU A 24 0.77 -8.74 -9.66
CA LEU A 24 -0.28 -8.48 -10.65
C LEU A 24 -1.32 -9.62 -10.77
N ASN A 25 -0.98 -10.84 -10.36
CA ASN A 25 -1.88 -11.99 -10.50
C ASN A 25 -2.77 -12.25 -9.28
N ASN A 26 -2.42 -11.70 -8.11
CA ASN A 26 -3.20 -11.80 -6.87
C ASN A 26 -2.90 -10.59 -5.97
N GLU A 27 -3.41 -9.42 -6.35
CA GLU A 27 -3.29 -8.22 -5.52
C GLU A 27 -4.00 -8.46 -4.18
N PRO A 28 -3.34 -8.24 -3.03
CA PRO A 28 -3.94 -8.48 -1.73
C PRO A 28 -5.10 -7.50 -1.49
N SER A 29 -6.13 -7.92 -0.76
CA SER A 29 -7.28 -7.06 -0.39
C SER A 29 -7.52 -6.98 1.11
N GLU A 30 -6.65 -7.59 1.92
CA GLU A 30 -6.82 -7.76 3.37
C GLU A 30 -5.52 -7.47 4.13
N ILE A 31 -5.67 -7.10 5.41
CA ILE A 31 -4.54 -6.91 6.32
C ILE A 31 -4.16 -8.26 6.94
N ASN A 32 -2.92 -8.68 6.74
CA ASN A 32 -2.31 -9.86 7.38
C ASN A 32 -0.79 -9.66 7.50
N ASP A 33 -0.08 -10.59 8.11
CA ASP A 33 1.37 -10.47 8.34
C ASP A 33 2.18 -10.27 7.06
N ASP A 34 1.76 -10.85 5.92
CA ASP A 34 2.45 -10.74 4.63
C ASP A 34 2.19 -9.39 3.94
N THR A 35 1.11 -8.70 4.32
CA THR A 35 0.76 -7.39 3.74
C THR A 35 1.26 -6.21 4.56
N ILE A 36 1.83 -6.44 5.75
CA ILE A 36 2.34 -5.40 6.64
C ILE A 36 3.83 -5.12 6.37
N ILE A 37 4.19 -3.85 6.30
CA ILE A 37 5.56 -3.35 6.22
C ILE A 37 5.88 -2.38 7.37
N GLU A 38 7.11 -2.46 7.88
CA GLU A 38 7.64 -1.52 8.87
C GLU A 38 8.16 -0.27 8.15
N SER A 39 7.29 0.73 7.95
CA SER A 39 7.65 1.93 7.18
C SER A 39 7.16 3.25 7.77
N GLY A 40 6.43 3.24 8.88
CA GLY A 40 5.77 4.41 9.43
C GLY A 40 4.34 4.58 8.89
N TYR A 41 3.96 5.80 8.49
CA TYR A 41 2.62 6.12 7.99
C TYR A 41 2.65 7.01 6.75
N VAL A 42 1.62 6.92 5.90
CA VAL A 42 1.44 7.86 4.78
C VAL A 42 0.70 9.09 5.30
N ASN A 43 1.28 10.28 5.12
CA ASN A 43 0.66 11.53 5.53
C ASN A 43 -0.30 12.11 4.47
N TYR A 44 -1.00 13.19 4.81
CA TYR A 44 -1.94 13.92 3.94
C TYR A 44 -1.37 14.47 2.62
N ARG A 45 -0.06 14.31 2.36
CA ARG A 45 0.59 14.70 1.11
C ARG A 45 1.02 13.49 0.28
N GLY A 46 0.63 12.27 0.67
CA GLY A 46 1.03 11.02 0.03
C GLY A 46 2.48 10.63 0.31
N ILE A 47 3.10 11.21 1.34
CA ILE A 47 4.50 10.95 1.67
C ILE A 47 4.56 9.95 2.81
N MET A 48 5.35 8.87 2.63
CA MET A 48 5.71 7.95 3.70
C MET A 48 6.60 8.67 4.72
N VAL A 49 6.10 8.82 5.94
CA VAL A 49 6.81 9.38 7.08
C VAL A 49 7.26 8.23 7.96
N ASN A 50 8.56 8.08 8.14
CA ASN A 50 9.13 7.04 9.00
C ASN A 50 8.74 7.30 10.46
N ASP A 51 8.20 6.28 11.12
CA ASP A 51 7.78 6.31 12.51
C ASP A 51 7.79 4.87 13.04
N SER A 52 8.60 4.61 14.09
CA SER A 52 8.77 3.26 14.63
C SER A 52 7.52 2.72 15.34
N ASP A 53 6.60 3.59 15.70
CA ASP A 53 5.36 3.21 16.38
C ASP A 53 4.23 2.91 15.39
N MET A 54 4.50 3.03 14.08
CA MET A 54 3.52 2.87 13.01
C MET A 54 3.93 1.77 12.02
N LEU A 55 2.93 0.97 11.65
CA LEU A 55 3.01 -0.01 10.58
C LEU A 55 2.15 0.49 9.41
N THR A 56 2.50 0.10 8.19
CA THR A 56 1.69 0.39 7.00
C THR A 56 1.56 -0.86 6.16
N THR A 57 0.47 -1.01 5.42
CA THR A 57 0.33 -2.11 4.46
C THR A 57 1.06 -1.83 3.14
N VAL A 58 1.37 -2.89 2.40
CA VAL A 58 1.48 -2.82 0.94
C VAL A 58 0.15 -2.31 0.34
N PRO A 59 0.11 -1.89 -0.94
CA PRO A 59 -1.15 -1.53 -1.58
C PRO A 59 -2.14 -2.70 -1.51
N LEU A 60 -3.33 -2.42 -0.96
CA LEU A 60 -4.45 -3.36 -0.92
C LEU A 60 -5.46 -2.95 -1.99
N LYS A 61 -5.88 -3.88 -2.82
CA LYS A 61 -6.90 -3.64 -3.85
C LYS A 61 -8.26 -3.39 -3.20
N VAL A 62 -8.97 -2.41 -3.73
CA VAL A 62 -10.34 -2.09 -3.32
C VAL A 62 -11.26 -1.96 -4.53
N ASP A 63 -12.55 -1.99 -4.27
CA ASP A 63 -13.62 -1.73 -5.24
C ASP A 63 -14.49 -0.60 -4.67
N PRO A 64 -14.53 0.59 -5.29
CA PRO A 64 -15.33 1.71 -4.82
C PRO A 64 -16.82 1.44 -4.71
N SER A 65 -17.33 0.42 -5.41
CA SER A 65 -18.74 0.00 -5.32
C SER A 65 -19.04 -0.87 -4.09
N THR A 66 -18.01 -1.28 -3.34
CA THR A 66 -18.13 -2.11 -2.14
C THR A 66 -17.98 -1.28 -0.87
N THR A 67 -18.84 -1.52 0.11
CA THR A 67 -18.71 -0.94 1.45
C THR A 67 -17.65 -1.68 2.26
N TYR A 68 -16.69 -0.93 2.80
CA TYR A 68 -15.66 -1.47 3.70
C TYR A 68 -15.77 -0.88 5.10
N GLU A 69 -15.18 -1.56 6.05
CA GLU A 69 -14.99 -1.06 7.41
C GLU A 69 -13.56 -1.28 7.91
N VAL A 70 -13.13 -0.41 8.81
CA VAL A 70 -11.87 -0.54 9.55
C VAL A 70 -12.16 -0.73 11.03
N THR A 71 -11.46 -1.66 11.69
CA THR A 71 -11.78 -2.05 13.08
C THR A 71 -10.99 -1.30 14.14
N ARG A 72 -9.95 -0.54 13.79
CA ARG A 72 -9.12 0.22 14.72
C ARG A 72 -8.67 1.55 14.12
N SER A 73 -8.19 2.44 14.99
CA SER A 73 -7.66 3.73 14.56
C SER A 73 -6.52 3.57 13.57
N SER A 74 -6.62 4.27 12.45
CA SER A 74 -5.72 4.15 11.31
C SER A 74 -5.79 5.37 10.40
N TYR A 75 -4.74 5.58 9.62
CA TYR A 75 -4.79 6.39 8.40
C TYR A 75 -5.07 5.48 7.22
N ILE A 76 -6.01 5.85 6.36
CA ILE A 76 -6.25 5.17 5.08
C ILE A 76 -5.86 6.13 3.98
N SER A 77 -4.90 5.71 3.15
CA SER A 77 -4.46 6.49 1.99
C SER A 77 -4.94 5.82 0.71
N TYR A 78 -5.62 6.58 -0.14
CA TYR A 78 -6.27 6.09 -1.35
C TYR A 78 -5.41 6.39 -2.59
N TYR A 79 -5.44 5.47 -3.56
CA TYR A 79 -4.65 5.55 -4.78
C TYR A 79 -5.42 5.11 -6.03
N ASP A 80 -5.21 5.82 -7.13
CA ASP A 80 -5.53 5.38 -8.50
C ASP A 80 -4.25 4.84 -9.16
N GLY A 81 -4.09 3.52 -9.19
CA GLY A 81 -2.83 2.86 -9.51
C GLY A 81 -1.71 3.32 -8.58
N PHE A 82 -0.75 4.07 -9.12
CA PHE A 82 0.38 4.66 -8.38
C PHE A 82 0.17 6.14 -8.00
N SER A 83 -0.95 6.74 -8.41
CA SER A 83 -1.28 8.14 -8.15
C SER A 83 -1.96 8.27 -6.79
N PHE A 84 -1.37 9.05 -5.90
CA PHE A 84 -1.98 9.38 -4.60
C PHE A 84 -3.22 10.26 -4.80
N ILE A 85 -4.31 9.93 -4.09
CA ILE A 85 -5.54 10.71 -4.06
C ILE A 85 -5.56 11.55 -2.78
N GLU A 86 -5.75 10.89 -1.63
CA GLU A 86 -5.77 11.53 -0.32
C GLU A 86 -5.47 10.54 0.81
N THR A 87 -5.33 11.08 2.03
CA THR A 87 -5.25 10.30 3.27
C THR A 87 -6.33 10.77 4.21
N GLU A 88 -7.08 9.84 4.78
CA GLU A 88 -8.07 10.09 5.81
C GLU A 88 -7.65 9.46 7.15
N LEU A 89 -7.94 10.14 8.26
CA LEU A 89 -7.69 9.63 9.61
C LEU A 89 -8.99 9.11 10.23
N PHE A 90 -9.04 7.81 10.47
CA PHE A 90 -10.09 7.15 11.23
C PHE A 90 -9.66 7.07 12.70
N THR A 91 -10.24 7.90 13.56
CA THR A 91 -9.93 7.92 15.01
C THR A 91 -11.14 8.28 15.86
N GLY A 92 -11.05 8.03 17.17
CA GLY A 92 -12.06 8.36 18.18
C GLY A 92 -13.36 7.56 18.07
N GLY A 93 -14.20 7.58 19.12
CA GLY A 93 -15.48 6.87 19.14
C GLY A 93 -15.36 5.35 19.14
N GLU A 94 -16.44 4.68 18.74
CA GLU A 94 -16.49 3.22 18.63
C GLU A 94 -16.06 2.75 17.23
N PHE A 95 -15.52 1.54 17.17
CA PHE A 95 -15.16 0.82 15.95
C PHE A 95 -15.97 -0.48 15.87
N PRO A 96 -16.26 -1.01 14.67
CA PRO A 96 -15.71 -0.63 13.36
C PRO A 96 -16.28 0.68 12.80
N LYS A 97 -15.55 1.31 11.88
CA LYS A 97 -15.99 2.49 11.13
C LYS A 97 -16.08 2.18 9.66
N VAL A 98 -17.19 2.60 9.04
CA VAL A 98 -17.38 2.55 7.59
C VAL A 98 -16.33 3.44 6.92
N VAL A 99 -15.76 2.95 5.84
CA VAL A 99 -14.77 3.63 5.01
C VAL A 99 -15.40 3.92 3.66
N ASP A 100 -15.60 5.21 3.36
CA ASP A 100 -16.11 5.65 2.06
C ASP A 100 -14.94 5.69 1.06
N ILE A 101 -14.95 4.76 0.10
CA ILE A 101 -13.88 4.65 -0.91
C ILE A 101 -14.16 5.66 -2.03
N PRO A 102 -13.21 6.56 -2.38
CA PRO A 102 -13.35 7.45 -3.54
C PRO A 102 -13.60 6.67 -4.84
N GLU A 103 -14.41 7.22 -5.75
CA GLU A 103 -14.83 6.52 -6.98
C GLU A 103 -13.65 6.11 -7.89
N GLU A 104 -12.57 6.90 -7.88
CA GLU A 104 -11.36 6.65 -8.64
C GLU A 104 -10.34 5.74 -7.92
N ALA A 105 -10.58 5.39 -6.65
CA ALA A 105 -9.63 4.62 -5.87
C ALA A 105 -9.62 3.15 -6.30
N THR A 106 -8.44 2.66 -6.67
CA THR A 106 -8.20 1.23 -7.00
C THR A 106 -7.50 0.50 -5.88
N HIS A 107 -6.74 1.24 -5.06
CA HIS A 107 -5.93 0.71 -3.99
C HIS A 107 -5.95 1.60 -2.77
N ILE A 108 -5.69 1.00 -1.61
CA ILE A 108 -5.43 1.72 -0.37
C ILE A 108 -4.12 1.27 0.27
N ARG A 109 -3.62 2.09 1.18
CA ARG A 109 -2.67 1.68 2.21
C ARG A 109 -3.24 2.04 3.57
N VAL A 110 -3.16 1.11 4.51
CA VAL A 110 -3.63 1.34 5.88
C VAL A 110 -2.42 1.49 6.80
N SER A 111 -2.29 2.64 7.43
CA SER A 111 -1.24 2.91 8.43
C SER A 111 -1.85 2.91 9.83
N PHE A 112 -1.28 2.16 10.76
CA PHE A 112 -1.84 1.97 12.10
C PHE A 112 -0.74 1.80 13.15
N ASN A 113 -1.05 2.06 14.41
CA ASN A 113 -0.08 1.90 15.50
C ASN A 113 0.28 0.43 15.70
N THR A 114 1.56 0.13 15.98
CA THR A 114 2.06 -1.23 16.21
C THR A 114 1.24 -2.01 17.26
N GLY A 115 0.71 -1.33 18.29
CA GLY A 115 -0.15 -1.93 19.30
C GLY A 115 -1.50 -2.47 18.80
N ASN A 116 -1.92 -2.08 17.59
CA ASN A 116 -3.16 -2.56 16.97
C ASN A 116 -2.95 -3.76 16.04
N LYS A 117 -1.72 -4.25 15.83
CA LYS A 117 -1.39 -5.27 14.82
C LYS A 117 -2.30 -6.50 14.86
N GLU A 118 -2.57 -7.03 16.05
CA GLU A 118 -3.38 -8.25 16.23
C GLU A 118 -4.89 -8.01 16.11
N ALA A 119 -5.34 -6.75 16.03
CA ALA A 119 -6.75 -6.39 16.15
C ALA A 119 -7.28 -5.52 15.00
N ILE A 120 -6.38 -4.93 14.21
CA ILE A 120 -6.72 -4.17 13.02
C ILE A 120 -7.21 -5.13 11.92
N ALA A 121 -8.29 -4.75 11.26
CA ALA A 121 -8.77 -5.37 10.05
C ALA A 121 -9.36 -4.27 9.16
N PHE A 122 -9.19 -4.44 7.85
CA PHE A 122 -9.91 -3.74 6.80
C PHE A 122 -10.65 -4.80 6.00
N ARG A 123 -11.98 -4.74 5.97
CA ARG A 123 -12.81 -5.82 5.42
C ARG A 123 -14.09 -5.29 4.81
N LYS A 124 -14.68 -6.08 3.93
CA LYS A 124 -16.00 -5.82 3.35
C LYS A 124 -17.07 -5.93 4.44
N VAL A 125 -18.06 -5.06 4.39
CA VAL A 125 -19.28 -5.22 5.20
C VAL A 125 -20.16 -6.23 4.47
N GLU A 126 -20.40 -7.38 5.10
CA GLU A 126 -21.37 -8.36 4.58
C GLU A 126 -22.79 -7.85 4.88
N GLU A 127 -23.63 -7.76 3.84
CA GLU A 127 -25.06 -7.43 3.95
C GLU A 127 -25.91 -8.59 4.48
#